data_AF-A0A962DWI4-F1
#
_entry.id   AF-A0A962DWI4-F1
#
_cell.length_a   1.000
_cell.length_b   1.000
_cell.length_c   1.000
_cell.angle_alpha   90.00
_cell.angle_beta   90.00
_cell.angle_gamma   90.00
#
_symmetry.space_group_name_H-M   'P 1'
#
loop_
_entity.id
_entity.type
_entity.pdbx_description
1 polymer ?
#
loop_
_entity_poly.entity_id
_entity_poly.type
_entity_poly.pdbx_seq_one_letter_code
_entity_poly.pdbx_strand_id
1 'polypeptide(L)'
;KSPLIYPDKLPKIEYPSYFDVRRVRNTGVIYWGNGQVYITHNLKDQYVGMDEVDDGVFDIYYSIHRIGQFDIRNNKPNCVNYWTVKV
;
A
#
# COMPACT_ATOMS: atom_id res chain seq x y z
N LYS A 1 -32.76 10.94 -20.77
CA LYS A 1 -31.34 10.76 -21.16
C LYS A 1 -30.49 11.45 -20.09
N SER A 2 -29.86 10.69 -19.19
CA SER A 2 -28.95 11.28 -18.20
C SER A 2 -27.62 11.63 -18.87
N PRO A 3 -27.14 12.87 -18.79
CA PRO A 3 -25.83 13.23 -19.32
C PRO A 3 -24.77 12.76 -18.31
N LEU A 4 -24.42 11.48 -18.34
CA LEU A 4 -23.23 10.99 -17.64
C LEU A 4 -22.02 11.41 -18.46
N ILE A 5 -21.53 12.63 -18.21
CA ILE A 5 -20.26 13.13 -18.74
C ILE A 5 -19.17 12.33 -18.02
N TYR A 6 -18.47 11.48 -18.77
CA TYR A 6 -17.32 10.77 -18.23
C TYR A 6 -16.23 11.81 -17.89
N PRO A 7 -15.66 11.77 -16.68
CA PRO A 7 -14.60 12.69 -16.33
C PRO A 7 -13.34 12.40 -17.15
N ASP A 8 -12.72 13.44 -17.71
CA ASP A 8 -11.48 13.33 -18.50
C ASP A 8 -10.30 12.77 -17.70
N LYS A 9 -10.36 12.87 -16.35
CA LYS A 9 -9.37 12.34 -15.42
C LYS A 9 -10.07 11.70 -14.23
N LEU A 10 -9.58 10.54 -13.83
CA LEU A 10 -10.02 9.91 -12.60
C LEU A 10 -9.68 10.81 -11.39
N PRO A 11 -10.59 10.93 -10.41
CA PRO A 11 -10.31 11.65 -9.18
C PRO A 11 -9.11 11.01 -8.47
N LYS A 12 -8.34 11.83 -7.77
CA LYS A 12 -7.23 11.32 -6.95
C LYS A 12 -7.82 10.46 -5.83
N ILE A 13 -7.11 9.40 -5.50
CA ILE A 13 -7.45 8.58 -4.34
C ILE A 13 -7.09 9.39 -3.09
N GLU A 14 -8.09 9.65 -2.26
CA GLU A 14 -7.91 10.26 -0.94
C GLU A 14 -7.91 9.17 0.12
N TYR A 15 -6.88 9.20 0.97
CA TYR A 15 -6.77 8.32 2.12
C TYR A 15 -7.07 9.10 3.39
N PRO A 16 -7.60 8.46 4.45
CA PRO A 16 -7.77 9.09 5.75
C PRO A 16 -6.46 9.66 6.31
N SER A 17 -6.53 10.69 7.15
CA SER A 17 -5.35 11.39 7.67
C SER A 17 -4.44 10.55 8.57
N TYR A 18 -4.97 9.46 9.14
CA TYR A 18 -4.22 8.53 9.97
C TYR A 18 -3.50 7.45 9.14
N PHE A 19 -3.73 7.39 7.83
CA PHE A 19 -3.04 6.45 6.96
C PHE A 19 -1.64 6.97 6.61
N ASP A 20 -0.67 6.05 6.64
CA ASP A 20 0.64 6.26 6.05
C ASP A 20 0.59 6.01 4.54
N VAL A 21 0.57 7.10 3.77
CA VAL A 21 0.48 7.02 2.31
C VAL A 21 1.87 6.94 1.68
N ARG A 22 2.12 5.88 0.90
CA ARG A 22 3.40 5.65 0.22
C ARG A 22 3.20 5.37 -1.27
N ARG A 23 4.13 5.89 -2.08
CA ARG A 23 4.18 5.57 -3.52
C ARG A 23 4.88 4.23 -3.76
N VAL A 24 4.20 3.33 -4.44
CA VAL A 24 4.77 2.05 -4.91
C VAL A 24 5.79 2.33 -6.02
N ARG A 25 6.98 1.76 -5.88
CA ARG A 25 8.04 1.89 -6.89
C ARG A 25 7.75 1.02 -8.11
N ASN A 26 8.47 1.27 -9.20
CA ASN A 26 8.36 0.47 -10.43
C ASN A 26 8.59 -1.04 -10.21
N THR A 27 9.36 -1.41 -9.17
CA THR A 27 9.59 -2.80 -8.76
C THR A 27 8.41 -3.42 -7.99
N GLY A 28 7.37 -2.67 -7.66
CA GLY A 28 6.22 -3.14 -6.88
C GLY A 28 6.41 -3.10 -5.37
N VAL A 29 7.48 -2.48 -4.88
CA VAL A 29 7.80 -2.37 -3.46
C VAL A 29 7.55 -0.97 -2.91
N ILE A 30 7.31 -0.90 -1.60
CA ILE A 30 7.39 0.33 -0.80
C ILE A 30 8.50 0.19 0.23
N TYR A 31 9.04 1.32 0.68
CA TYR A 31 10.00 1.37 1.77
C TYR A 31 9.30 1.69 3.08
N TRP A 32 9.52 0.83 4.06
CA TRP A 32 8.99 0.97 5.42
C TRP A 32 10.08 0.66 6.44
N GLY A 33 10.31 1.60 7.37
CA GLY A 33 11.44 1.54 8.30
C GLY A 33 12.77 1.30 7.58
N ASN A 34 13.47 0.25 8.00
CA ASN A 34 14.76 -0.18 7.43
C ASN A 34 14.62 -1.33 6.41
N GLY A 35 13.48 -1.43 5.72
CA GLY A 35 13.19 -2.54 4.83
C GLY A 35 12.30 -2.19 3.64
N GLN A 36 11.93 -3.23 2.92
CA GLN A 36 11.10 -3.19 1.73
C GLN A 36 9.89 -4.10 1.93
N VAL A 37 8.71 -3.61 1.57
CA VAL A 37 7.47 -4.39 1.55
C VAL A 37 7.07 -4.55 0.08
N TYR A 38 7.03 -5.78 -0.41
CA TYR A 38 6.52 -6.10 -1.73
C TYR A 38 5.01 -6.12 -1.73
N ILE A 39 4.41 -5.21 -2.50
CA ILE A 39 2.96 -5.05 -2.64
C ILE A 39 2.50 -5.82 -3.88
N THR A 40 2.75 -5.25 -5.06
CA THR A 40 2.48 -5.86 -6.37
C THR A 40 3.05 -4.94 -7.46
N HIS A 41 3.54 -5.53 -8.55
CA HIS A 41 4.01 -4.77 -9.71
C HIS A 41 2.89 -4.01 -10.44
N ASN A 42 1.63 -4.47 -10.30
CA ASN A 42 0.47 -3.85 -10.97
C ASN A 42 0.17 -2.43 -10.45
N LEU A 43 0.54 -2.14 -9.21
CA LEU A 43 0.33 -0.84 -8.58
C LEU A 43 1.54 0.09 -8.76
N LYS A 44 2.40 -0.14 -9.75
CA LYS A 44 3.54 0.74 -10.02
C LYS A 44 3.11 2.21 -10.16
N ASP A 45 3.86 3.10 -9.51
CA ASP A 45 3.61 4.55 -9.46
C ASP A 45 2.26 4.96 -8.86
N GLN A 46 1.52 4.02 -8.26
CA GLN A 46 0.32 4.31 -7.49
C GLN A 46 0.65 4.61 -6.03
N TYR A 47 -0.24 5.33 -5.37
CA TYR A 47 -0.19 5.55 -3.93
C TYR A 47 -1.06 4.52 -3.23
N VAL A 48 -0.48 3.87 -2.22
CA VAL A 48 -1.18 2.97 -1.31
C VAL A 48 -1.21 3.60 0.07
N GLY A 49 -2.32 3.41 0.77
CA GLY A 49 -2.47 3.80 2.15
C GLY A 49 -2.15 2.62 3.06
N MET A 50 -1.51 2.89 4.18
CA MET A 50 -1.26 1.88 5.20
C MET A 50 -1.90 2.31 6.51
N ASP A 51 -2.57 1.36 7.15
CA ASP A 51 -3.20 1.54 8.45
C ASP A 51 -2.54 0.62 9.46
N GLU A 52 -2.08 1.18 10.58
CA GLU A 52 -1.47 0.40 11.67
C GLU A 52 -2.59 -0.17 12.54
N VAL A 53 -2.87 -1.46 12.37
CA VAL A 53 -3.97 -2.15 13.05
C VAL A 53 -3.57 -2.74 14.39
N ASP A 54 -2.28 -2.98 14.59
CA ASP A 54 -1.66 -3.46 15.82
C ASP A 54 -0.17 -3.07 15.81
N ASP A 55 0.52 -3.13 16.95
CA ASP A 55 1.94 -2.77 17.07
C ASP A 55 2.78 -3.58 16.07
N GLY A 56 3.25 -2.91 15.02
CA GLY A 56 4.02 -3.52 13.95
C GLY A 56 3.23 -4.33 12.91
N VAL A 57 1.90 -4.24 12.90
CA VAL A 57 1.05 -4.87 11.88
C VAL A 57 0.34 -3.80 11.07
N PHE A 58 0.53 -3.87 9.76
CA PHE A 58 0.02 -2.88 8.84
C PHE A 58 -0.90 -3.52 7.81
N ASP A 59 -2.11 -3.01 7.72
CA ASP A 59 -3.03 -3.28 6.63
C ASP A 59 -2.77 -2.30 5.50
N ILE A 60 -2.72 -2.81 4.27
CA ILE A 60 -2.49 -1.99 3.09
C ILE A 60 -3.78 -1.88 2.30
N TYR A 61 -4.09 -0.65 1.94
CA TYR A 61 -5.26 -0.26 1.17
C TYR A 61 -4.85 0.37 -0.15
N TYR A 62 -5.55 -0.03 -1.21
CA TYR A 62 -5.60 0.72 -2.45
C TYR A 62 -7.00 1.28 -2.64
N SER A 63 -7.12 2.61 -2.60
CA SER A 63 -8.42 3.27 -2.46
C SER A 63 -9.17 2.71 -1.24
N ILE A 64 -10.37 2.17 -1.43
CA ILE A 64 -11.21 1.59 -0.37
C ILE A 64 -10.94 0.10 -0.14
N HIS A 65 -10.09 -0.54 -0.95
CA HIS A 65 -9.91 -1.99 -0.92
C HIS A 65 -8.66 -2.36 -0.15
N ARG A 66 -8.82 -3.19 0.89
CA ARG A 66 -7.69 -3.85 1.56
C ARG A 66 -7.08 -4.86 0.60
N ILE A 67 -5.83 -4.67 0.24
CA ILE A 67 -5.09 -5.55 -0.69
C ILE A 67 -4.20 -6.55 0.03
N GLY A 68 -3.98 -6.36 1.33
CA GLY A 68 -3.41 -7.36 2.21
C GLY A 68 -2.75 -6.75 3.44
N GLN A 69 -1.96 -7.56 4.14
CA GLN A 69 -1.33 -7.21 5.41
C GLN A 69 0.15 -7.60 5.43
N PHE A 70 0.97 -6.82 6.14
CA PHE A 70 2.31 -7.26 6.55
C PHE A 70 2.54 -7.06 8.03
N ASP A 71 3.31 -7.98 8.64
CA ASP A 71 3.68 -7.97 10.04
C ASP A 71 5.22 -7.85 10.14
N ILE A 72 5.69 -6.76 10.76
CA ILE A 72 7.13 -6.50 10.90
C ILE A 72 7.79 -7.38 11.97
N ARG A 73 7.01 -7.84 12.96
CA ARG A 73 7.47 -8.62 14.12
C ARG A 73 7.88 -10.02 13.71
N ASN A 74 7.22 -10.58 12.71
CA ASN A 74 7.49 -11.93 12.21
C ASN A 74 8.64 -11.98 11.18
N ASN A 75 9.49 -10.94 11.14
CA ASN A 75 10.62 -10.95 10.25
C ASN A 75 11.67 -11.96 10.73
N LYS A 76 12.05 -12.91 9.87
CA LYS A 76 13.24 -13.72 10.11
C LYS A 76 14.46 -12.79 10.03
N PRO A 77 15.42 -12.87 10.95
CA PRO A 77 16.60 -12.01 10.94
C PRO A 77 17.52 -12.36 9.77
N ASN A 78 17.17 -11.88 8.58
CA ASN A 78 18.03 -11.88 7.41
C ASN A 78 18.53 -10.45 7.19
N CYS A 79 19.73 -10.28 6.63
CA CYS A 79 20.37 -8.97 6.41
C CYS A 79 19.58 -8.00 5.50
N VAL A 80 18.44 -8.43 4.94
CA VAL A 80 17.52 -7.60 4.16
C VAL A 80 16.13 -7.78 4.75
N ASN A 81 15.58 -6.71 5.33
CA ASN A 81 14.21 -6.68 5.81
C ASN A 81 13.27 -6.65 4.59
N TYR A 82 12.74 -7.81 4.20
CA TYR A 82 11.85 -7.97 3.04
C TYR A 82 10.54 -8.63 3.47
N TRP A 83 9.46 -7.87 3.46
CA TRP A 83 8.12 -8.36 3.77
C TRP A 83 7.31 -8.52 2.49
N THR A 84 6.51 -9.58 2.44
CA THR A 84 5.53 -9.78 1.37
C THR A 84 4.16 -9.64 1.97
N VAL A 85 3.31 -8.87 1.29
CA VAL A 85 1.91 -8.71 1.66
C VAL A 85 1.20 -10.06 1.57
N LYS A 86 0.57 -10.47 2.67
CA LYS A 86 -0.32 -11.64 2.68
C LYS A 86 -1.71 -11.19 2.23
N VAL A 87 -2.21 -11.82 1.17
CA VAL A 87 -3.58 -11.70 0.67
C VAL A 87 -4.46 -12.71 1.37
#